data_AF-A0A3D3H0I9-F1
#
_entry.id   AF-A0A3D3H0I9-F1
#
_cell.length_a   1.000
_cell.length_b   1.000
_cell.length_c   1.000
_cell.angle_alpha   90.00
_cell.angle_beta   90.00
_cell.angle_gamma   90.00
#
_symmetry.space_group_name_H-M   'P 1'
#
loop_
_entity.id
_entity.type
_entity.pdbx_description
1 polymer ?
#
loop_
_entity_poly.entity_id
_entity_poly.type
_entity_poly.pdbx_seq_one_letter_code
_entity_poly.pdbx_strand_id
1 'polypeptide(L)'
;MSWFTPKVAEQADIDEVSQQIDTLFANSNGATRTTTEQIFIKERVQQFVDMAMVIKVVVIAVFFTLLLIVCNTMVQSNRERLNESAMMKALGFSSRFLIAQVYLESFFLLALGALLGCVFAQLCLVYVSHLFADFLPGIAIDNGHYFNVILLVFLAATLCSLLPALTLKRLTISTTLGAKA
;
A
#
# COMPACT_ATOMS: atom_id res chain seq x y z
N MET A 1 -35.53 -16.52 6.21
CA MET A 1 -35.25 -15.72 7.43
C MET A 1 -36.02 -14.42 7.28
N SER A 2 -37.04 -14.21 8.12
CA SER A 2 -37.81 -12.95 8.15
C SER A 2 -37.15 -12.04 9.18
N TRP A 3 -36.94 -10.76 8.85
CA TRP A 3 -36.39 -9.76 9.77
C TRP A 3 -37.48 -8.74 10.10
N PHE A 4 -37.49 -8.25 11.33
CA PHE A 4 -38.42 -7.25 11.82
C PHE A 4 -37.63 -6.14 12.49
N THR A 5 -37.91 -4.88 12.13
CA THR A 5 -37.31 -3.68 12.73
C THR A 5 -38.34 -2.94 13.58
N PRO A 6 -38.50 -3.30 14.87
CA PRO A 6 -39.33 -2.53 15.79
C PRO A 6 -38.67 -1.19 16.12
N LYS A 7 -39.46 -0.10 16.12
CA LYS A 7 -39.00 1.21 16.59
C LYS A 7 -39.25 1.33 18.08
N VAL A 8 -38.21 1.72 18.83
CA VAL A 8 -38.27 1.93 20.28
C VAL A 8 -38.47 3.42 20.59
N ALA A 9 -39.22 3.73 21.65
CA ALA A 9 -39.46 5.11 22.09
C ALA A 9 -38.16 5.78 22.58
N GLU A 10 -38.06 7.10 22.41
CA GLU A 10 -36.83 7.92 22.50
C GLU A 10 -36.11 7.92 23.88
N GLN A 11 -36.71 7.33 24.92
CA GLN A 11 -36.20 7.29 26.30
C GLN A 11 -36.14 5.87 26.91
N ALA A 12 -36.35 4.82 26.11
CA ALA A 12 -36.29 3.45 26.61
C ALA A 12 -34.87 2.86 26.51
N ASP A 13 -34.48 2.08 27.52
CA ASP A 13 -33.22 1.33 27.53
C ASP A 13 -33.27 0.20 26.50
N ILE A 14 -32.41 0.30 25.47
CA ILE A 14 -32.39 -0.58 24.31
C ILE A 14 -31.95 -2.00 24.71
N ASP A 15 -31.07 -2.13 25.71
CA ASP A 15 -30.55 -3.42 26.16
C ASP A 15 -31.61 -4.16 26.99
N GLU A 16 -32.36 -3.44 27.82
CA GLU A 16 -33.48 -3.98 28.60
C GLU A 16 -34.62 -4.45 27.69
N VAL A 17 -35.02 -3.63 26.70
CA VAL A 17 -36.06 -3.98 25.73
C VAL A 17 -35.66 -5.17 24.86
N SER A 18 -34.38 -5.28 24.49
CA SER A 18 -33.88 -6.42 23.71
C SER A 18 -33.96 -7.73 24.50
N GLN A 19 -33.60 -7.71 25.79
CA GLN A 19 -33.72 -8.88 26.67
C GLN A 19 -35.18 -9.27 26.93
N GLN A 20 -36.08 -8.29 27.07
CA GLN A 20 -37.51 -8.56 27.24
C GLN A 20 -38.12 -9.24 26.00
N ILE A 21 -37.74 -8.80 24.80
CA ILE A 21 -38.18 -9.43 23.55
C ILE A 21 -37.64 -10.86 23.46
N ASP A 22 -36.35 -11.08 23.73
CA ASP A 22 -35.76 -12.42 23.64
C ASP A 22 -36.33 -13.39 24.68
N THR A 23 -36.67 -12.91 25.88
CA THR A 23 -37.34 -13.72 26.91
C THR A 23 -38.80 -14.04 26.56
N LEU A 24 -39.52 -13.11 25.92
CA LEU A 24 -40.89 -13.33 25.41
C LEU A 24 -40.95 -14.42 24.33
N PHE A 25 -39.94 -14.49 23.47
CA PHE A 25 -39.88 -15.49 22.38
C PHE A 25 -39.07 -16.74 22.71
N ALA A 26 -38.42 -16.82 23.88
CA ALA A 26 -37.58 -17.94 24.32
C ALA A 26 -38.30 -19.31 24.35
N ASN A 27 -39.62 -19.32 24.60
CA ASN A 27 -40.43 -20.53 24.66
C ASN A 27 -41.31 -20.76 23.40
N SER A 28 -41.06 -20.03 22.32
CA SER A 28 -41.79 -20.15 21.06
C SER A 28 -41.02 -20.96 20.02
N ASN A 29 -41.71 -21.51 19.00
CA ASN A 29 -41.12 -22.30 17.91
C ASN A 29 -40.14 -21.51 16.99
N GLY A 30 -39.85 -20.25 17.32
CA GLY A 30 -38.84 -19.44 16.64
C GLY A 30 -38.12 -18.55 17.65
N ALA A 31 -37.11 -19.10 18.33
CA ALA A 31 -36.23 -18.32 19.21
C ALA A 31 -35.64 -17.14 18.44
N THR A 32 -35.96 -15.92 18.86
CA THR A 32 -35.43 -14.70 18.26
C THR A 32 -34.11 -14.34 18.93
N ARG A 33 -33.21 -13.76 18.13
CA ARG A 33 -32.03 -13.07 18.66
C ARG A 33 -32.19 -11.61 18.32
N THR A 34 -32.58 -10.82 19.30
CA THR A 34 -32.77 -9.38 19.15
C THR A 34 -31.43 -8.71 19.35
N THR A 35 -30.99 -7.96 18.36
CA THR A 35 -29.74 -7.21 18.43
C THR A 35 -30.00 -5.83 17.89
N THR A 36 -29.49 -4.82 18.59
CA THR A 36 -29.58 -3.44 18.15
C THR A 36 -29.01 -3.31 16.74
N GLU A 37 -29.70 -2.57 15.87
CA GLU A 37 -29.27 -2.32 14.48
C GLU A 37 -27.81 -1.81 14.42
N GLN A 38 -27.41 -0.99 15.41
CA GLN A 38 -26.04 -0.49 15.54
C GLN A 38 -25.00 -1.59 15.77
N ILE A 39 -25.32 -2.64 16.54
CA ILE A 39 -24.40 -3.76 16.83
C ILE A 39 -24.32 -4.68 15.60
N PHE A 40 -25.45 -4.96 14.94
CA PHE A 40 -25.48 -5.77 13.73
C PHE A 40 -24.69 -5.11 12.58
N ILE A 41 -24.89 -3.80 12.36
CA ILE A 41 -24.13 -3.04 11.36
C ILE A 41 -22.65 -2.99 11.75
N LYS A 42 -22.32 -2.76 13.03
CA LYS A 42 -20.93 -2.72 13.50
C LYS A 42 -20.22 -4.06 13.31
N GLU A 43 -20.85 -5.19 13.63
CA GLU A 43 -20.27 -6.52 13.41
C GLU A 43 -20.02 -6.81 11.92
N ARG A 44 -20.96 -6.42 11.04
CA ARG A 44 -20.79 -6.54 9.59
C ARG A 44 -19.62 -5.67 9.09
N VAL A 45 -19.58 -4.41 9.51
CA VAL A 45 -18.51 -3.47 9.16
C VAL A 45 -17.15 -3.97 9.66
N GLN A 46 -17.11 -4.52 10.87
CA GLN A 46 -15.86 -4.99 11.47
C GLN A 46 -15.27 -6.19 10.70
N GLN A 47 -16.10 -7.11 10.21
CA GLN A 47 -15.64 -8.19 9.33
C GLN A 47 -14.99 -7.68 8.04
N PHE A 48 -15.57 -6.65 7.42
CA PHE A 48 -14.98 -6.02 6.23
C PHE A 48 -13.67 -5.29 6.55
N VAL A 49 -13.59 -4.62 7.69
CA VAL A 49 -12.37 -3.92 8.15
C VAL A 49 -11.24 -4.92 8.39
N ASP A 50 -11.52 -6.05 9.04
CA ASP A 50 -10.52 -7.09 9.31
C ASP A 50 -9.97 -7.70 8.01
N MET A 51 -10.86 -8.02 7.05
CA MET A 51 -10.46 -8.48 5.71
C MET A 51 -9.59 -7.46 4.99
N ALA A 52 -9.99 -6.18 5.00
CA ALA A 52 -9.24 -5.10 4.39
C ALA A 52 -7.87 -4.90 5.06
N MET A 53 -7.77 -5.08 6.38
CA MET A 53 -6.51 -4.98 7.11
C MET A 53 -5.54 -6.08 6.68
N VAL A 54 -5.99 -7.34 6.58
CA VAL A 54 -5.16 -8.45 6.11
C VAL A 54 -4.65 -8.20 4.70
N ILE A 55 -5.52 -7.78 3.78
CA ILE A 55 -5.14 -7.47 2.39
C ILE A 55 -4.10 -6.36 2.36
N LYS A 56 -4.29 -5.28 3.14
CA LYS A 56 -3.33 -4.17 3.23
C LYS A 56 -1.95 -4.65 3.68
N VAL A 57 -1.86 -5.48 4.72
CA VAL A 57 -0.58 -6.01 5.22
C VAL A 57 0.13 -6.85 4.15
N VAL A 58 -0.61 -7.72 3.45
CA VAL A 58 -0.05 -8.54 2.36
C VAL A 58 0.46 -7.67 1.21
N VAL A 59 -0.32 -6.67 0.78
CA VAL A 59 0.08 -5.74 -0.29
C VAL A 59 1.33 -4.95 0.10
N ILE A 60 1.42 -4.47 1.35
CA ILE A 60 2.61 -3.80 1.85
C ILE A 60 3.82 -4.75 1.83
N ALA A 61 3.66 -5.99 2.28
CA ALA A 61 4.74 -6.98 2.25
C ALA A 61 5.25 -7.24 0.82
N VAL A 62 4.33 -7.44 -0.14
CA VAL A 62 4.68 -7.63 -1.56
C VAL A 62 5.33 -6.38 -2.16
N PHE A 63 4.85 -5.19 -1.80
CA PHE A 63 5.48 -3.93 -2.23
C PHE A 63 6.93 -3.84 -1.73
N PHE A 64 7.19 -4.18 -0.47
CA PHE A 64 8.55 -4.19 0.09
C PHE A 64 9.46 -5.22 -0.58
N THR A 65 8.97 -6.43 -0.87
CA THR A 65 9.79 -7.45 -1.55
C THR A 65 10.12 -7.02 -2.98
N LEU A 66 9.16 -6.45 -3.72
CA LEU A 66 9.41 -5.89 -5.05
C LEU A 66 10.41 -4.73 -5.02
N LEU A 67 10.30 -3.85 -4.03
CA LEU A 67 11.26 -2.77 -3.83
C LEU A 67 12.67 -3.32 -3.63
N LEU A 68 12.84 -4.34 -2.78
CA LEU A 68 14.14 -4.98 -2.58
C LEU A 68 14.70 -5.60 -3.87
N ILE A 69 13.85 -6.26 -4.67
CA ILE A 69 14.25 -6.83 -5.96
C ILE A 69 14.76 -5.71 -6.89
N VAL A 70 13.99 -4.63 -7.06
CA VAL A 70 14.37 -3.48 -7.89
C VAL A 70 15.68 -2.87 -7.43
N CYS A 71 15.89 -2.73 -6.12
CA CYS A 71 17.13 -2.15 -5.60
C CYS A 71 18.34 -3.05 -5.82
N ASN A 72 18.17 -4.37 -5.70
CA ASN A 72 19.23 -5.30 -6.04
C ASN A 72 19.59 -5.23 -7.53
N THR A 73 18.59 -5.17 -8.41
CA THR A 73 18.80 -5.01 -9.86
C THR A 73 19.49 -3.69 -10.19
N MET A 74 19.10 -2.59 -9.54
CA MET A 74 19.75 -1.28 -9.71
C MET A 74 21.22 -1.33 -9.30
N VAL A 75 21.55 -1.97 -8.17
CA VAL A 75 22.95 -2.14 -7.74
C VAL A 75 23.74 -2.94 -8.77
N GLN A 76 23.15 -4.00 -9.34
CA GLN A 76 23.80 -4.80 -10.37
C GLN A 76 24.05 -4.00 -11.66
N SER A 77 23.04 -3.30 -12.17
CA SER A 77 23.18 -2.46 -13.37
C SER A 77 24.23 -1.36 -13.20
N ASN A 78 24.26 -0.72 -12.03
CA ASN A 78 25.29 0.28 -11.71
C ASN A 78 26.69 -0.33 -11.67
N ARG A 79 26.84 -1.56 -11.14
CA ARG A 79 28.13 -2.27 -11.09
C ARG A 79 28.72 -2.51 -12.48
N GLU A 80 27.89 -2.89 -13.44
CA GLU A 80 28.29 -3.10 -14.83
C GLU A 80 28.78 -1.80 -15.48
N ARG A 81 28.21 -0.66 -15.08
CA ARG A 81 28.54 0.69 -15.58
C ARG A 81 29.60 1.44 -14.76
N LEU A 82 30.25 0.79 -13.79
CA LEU A 82 31.27 1.44 -12.95
C LEU A 82 32.50 1.89 -13.74
N ASN A 83 32.90 1.11 -14.75
CA ASN A 83 34.05 1.46 -15.59
C ASN A 83 33.77 2.73 -16.41
N GLU A 84 32.55 2.88 -16.93
CA GLU A 84 32.10 4.09 -17.62
C GLU A 84 32.07 5.29 -16.67
N SER A 85 31.55 5.09 -15.46
CA SER A 85 31.50 6.12 -14.41
C SER A 85 32.90 6.55 -13.95
N ALA A 86 33.85 5.61 -13.86
CA ALA A 86 35.25 5.89 -13.54
C ALA A 86 35.94 6.68 -14.65
N MET A 87 35.66 6.37 -15.92
CA MET A 87 36.16 7.13 -17.07
C MET A 87 35.60 8.56 -17.09
N MET A 88 34.29 8.74 -16.84
CA MET A 88 33.69 10.07 -16.69
C MET A 88 34.34 10.87 -15.56
N LYS A 89 34.64 10.22 -14.43
CA LYS A 89 35.33 10.86 -13.31
C LYS A 89 36.77 11.27 -13.68
N ALA A 90 37.46 10.47 -14.49
CA ALA A 90 38.78 10.80 -15.03
C ALA A 90 38.74 12.00 -16.00
N LEU A 91 37.63 12.17 -16.72
CA LEU A 91 37.37 13.35 -17.57
C LEU A 91 36.95 14.61 -16.78
N GLY A 92 36.88 14.54 -15.45
CA GLY A 92 36.60 15.69 -14.58
C GLY A 92 35.14 15.84 -14.15
N PHE A 93 34.26 14.87 -14.42
CA PHE A 93 32.89 14.90 -13.91
C PHE A 93 32.85 14.72 -12.38
N SER A 94 32.01 15.52 -11.73
CA SER A 94 31.84 15.44 -10.27
C SER A 94 31.09 14.17 -9.86
N SER A 95 31.49 13.56 -8.72
CA SER A 95 30.79 12.39 -8.16
C SER A 95 29.30 12.68 -7.85
N ARG A 96 28.93 13.95 -7.63
CA ARG A 96 27.55 14.38 -7.36
C ARG A 96 26.67 14.24 -8.61
N PHE A 97 27.23 14.55 -9.79
CA PHE A 97 26.52 14.41 -11.05
C PHE A 97 26.18 12.95 -11.35
N LEU A 98 27.13 12.04 -11.14
CA LEU A 98 26.92 10.59 -11.31
C LEU A 98 25.83 10.07 -10.36
N ILE A 99 25.86 10.47 -9.09
CA ILE A 99 24.82 10.07 -8.12
C ILE A 99 23.44 10.64 -8.51
N ALA A 100 23.38 11.88 -8.99
CA ALA A 100 22.13 12.51 -9.43
C ALA A 100 21.52 11.81 -10.65
N GLN A 101 22.35 11.35 -11.60
CA GLN A 101 21.90 10.58 -12.76
C GLN A 101 21.22 9.27 -12.32
N VAL A 102 21.87 8.50 -11.44
CA VAL A 102 21.34 7.22 -10.94
C VAL A 102 20.05 7.40 -10.15
N TYR A 103 19.98 8.48 -9.35
CA TYR A 103 18.77 8.84 -8.63
C TYR A 103 17.63 9.16 -9.59
N LEU A 104 17.89 9.96 -10.64
CA LEU A 104 16.90 10.35 -11.62
C LEU A 104 16.38 9.14 -12.42
N GLU A 105 17.26 8.22 -12.79
CA GLU A 105 16.89 6.97 -13.47
C GLU A 105 15.97 6.11 -12.58
N SER A 106 16.35 5.92 -11.31
CA SER A 106 15.55 5.16 -10.33
C SER A 106 14.19 5.81 -10.07
N PHE A 107 14.18 7.14 -9.90
CA PHE A 107 12.97 7.92 -9.70
C PHE A 107 12.04 7.82 -10.91
N PHE A 108 12.58 7.91 -12.12
CA PHE A 108 11.80 7.84 -13.35
C PHE A 108 11.13 6.47 -13.52
N LEU A 109 11.85 5.38 -13.27
CA LEU A 109 11.28 4.02 -13.33
C LEU A 109 10.16 3.81 -12.30
N LEU A 110 10.38 4.24 -11.06
CA LEU A 110 9.36 4.12 -10.00
C LEU A 110 8.15 5.03 -10.26
N ALA A 111 8.39 6.26 -10.75
CA ALA A 111 7.33 7.20 -11.09
C ALA A 111 6.46 6.67 -12.24
N LEU A 112 7.07 6.09 -13.28
CA LEU A 112 6.31 5.45 -14.36
C LEU A 112 5.50 4.26 -13.86
N GLY A 113 6.10 3.40 -13.02
CA GLY A 113 5.39 2.27 -12.42
C GLY A 113 4.20 2.71 -11.57
N ALA A 114 4.38 3.74 -10.74
CA ALA A 114 3.32 4.30 -9.91
C ALA A 114 2.21 4.96 -10.73
N LEU A 115 2.56 5.70 -11.79
CA LEU A 115 1.60 6.33 -12.69
C LEU A 115 0.75 5.25 -13.37
N LEU A 116 1.37 4.24 -13.98
CA LEU A 116 0.67 3.14 -14.61
C LEU A 116 -0.19 2.36 -13.62
N GLY A 117 0.31 2.11 -12.41
CA GLY A 117 -0.43 1.48 -11.33
C GLY A 117 -1.66 2.28 -10.90
N CYS A 118 -1.54 3.60 -10.76
CA CYS A 118 -2.68 4.48 -10.42
C CYS A 118 -3.74 4.49 -11.52
N VAL A 119 -3.33 4.57 -12.79
CA VAL A 119 -4.26 4.50 -13.93
C VAL A 119 -4.97 3.16 -13.97
N PHE A 120 -4.23 2.06 -13.79
CA PHE A 120 -4.79 0.72 -13.75
C PHE A 120 -5.77 0.54 -12.60
N ALA A 121 -5.44 1.03 -11.40
CA ALA A 121 -6.31 1.00 -10.23
C ALA A 121 -7.61 1.78 -10.47
N GLN A 122 -7.53 2.97 -11.08
CA GLN A 122 -8.71 3.77 -11.43
C GLN A 122 -9.63 3.02 -12.39
N LEU A 123 -9.07 2.40 -13.43
CA LEU A 123 -9.83 1.61 -14.39
C LEU A 123 -10.51 0.43 -13.70
N CYS A 124 -9.76 -0.36 -12.92
CA CYS A 124 -10.32 -1.47 -12.15
C CYS A 124 -11.45 -1.03 -11.21
N LEU A 125 -11.30 0.12 -10.53
CA LEU A 125 -12.32 0.64 -9.63
C LEU A 125 -13.62 0.93 -10.38
N VAL A 126 -13.55 1.57 -11.56
CA VAL A 126 -14.74 1.81 -12.39
C VAL A 126 -15.44 0.49 -12.74
N TYR A 127 -14.70 -0.51 -13.22
CA TYR A 127 -15.28 -1.83 -13.57
C TYR A 127 -15.91 -2.53 -12.36
N VAL A 128 -15.22 -2.56 -11.21
CA VAL A 128 -15.70 -3.22 -9.99
C VAL A 128 -16.90 -2.48 -9.41
N SER A 129 -16.92 -1.14 -9.44
CA SER A 129 -18.03 -0.35 -8.92
C SER A 129 -19.36 -0.62 -9.65
N HIS A 130 -19.30 -0.91 -10.96
CA HIS A 130 -20.49 -1.30 -11.72
C HIS A 130 -21.00 -2.71 -11.38
N LEU A 131 -20.10 -3.64 -11.07
CA LEU A 131 -20.43 -5.02 -10.73
C LEU A 131 -20.97 -5.19 -9.30
N PHE A 132 -20.52 -4.34 -8.37
CA PHE A 132 -20.81 -4.44 -6.93
C PHE A 132 -21.60 -3.25 -6.38
N ALA A 133 -22.32 -2.52 -7.24
CA ALA A 133 -23.06 -1.31 -6.88
C ALA A 133 -24.04 -1.52 -5.70
N ASP A 134 -24.65 -2.70 -5.59
CA ASP A 134 -25.61 -3.04 -4.53
C ASP A 134 -24.96 -3.43 -3.18
N PHE A 135 -23.69 -3.84 -3.18
CA PHE A 135 -22.99 -4.33 -1.98
C PHE A 135 -22.02 -3.30 -1.38
N LEU A 136 -21.45 -2.40 -2.19
CA LEU A 136 -20.40 -1.47 -1.78
C LEU A 136 -20.65 -0.05 -2.32
N PRO A 137 -21.73 0.64 -1.90
CA PRO A 137 -21.96 2.01 -2.28
C PRO A 137 -20.86 2.92 -1.70
N GLY A 138 -20.12 3.61 -2.57
CA GLY A 138 -19.19 4.67 -2.18
C GLY A 138 -17.70 4.31 -2.08
N ILE A 139 -17.22 3.24 -2.74
CA ILE A 139 -15.77 3.04 -2.89
C ILE A 139 -15.22 4.11 -3.83
N ALA A 140 -14.48 5.07 -3.27
CA ALA A 140 -13.75 6.08 -4.01
C ALA A 140 -12.31 6.16 -3.51
N ILE A 141 -11.40 6.55 -4.40
CA ILE A 141 -10.02 6.89 -4.02
C ILE A 141 -10.05 8.33 -3.54
N ASP A 142 -9.71 8.53 -2.27
CA ASP A 142 -9.55 9.87 -1.71
C ASP A 142 -8.35 10.58 -2.35
N ASN A 143 -8.45 11.90 -2.53
CA ASN A 143 -7.38 12.70 -3.12
C ASN A 143 -6.08 12.64 -2.30
N GLY A 144 -6.19 12.43 -0.97
CA GLY A 144 -5.04 12.22 -0.10
C GLY A 144 -4.23 10.96 -0.44
N HIS A 145 -4.83 9.98 -1.11
CA HIS A 145 -4.13 8.76 -1.51
C HIS A 145 -3.04 9.03 -2.55
N TYR A 146 -3.30 9.89 -3.53
CA TYR A 146 -2.30 10.24 -4.56
C TYR A 146 -1.07 10.93 -3.96
N PHE A 147 -1.27 11.77 -2.93
CA PHE A 147 -0.16 12.39 -2.21
C PHE A 147 0.71 11.34 -1.50
N ASN A 148 0.09 10.36 -0.85
CA ASN A 148 0.81 9.25 -0.20
C ASN A 148 1.60 8.41 -1.22
N VAL A 149 1.05 8.17 -2.42
CA VAL A 149 1.75 7.45 -3.49
C VAL A 149 2.99 8.21 -3.95
N ILE A 150 2.87 9.52 -4.20
CA ILE A 150 4.02 10.37 -4.61
C ILE A 150 5.11 10.35 -3.54
N LEU A 151 4.72 10.50 -2.27
CA LEU A 151 5.63 10.45 -1.14
C LEU A 151 6.34 9.09 -1.05
N LEU A 152 5.61 7.99 -1.22
CA LEU A 152 6.18 6.64 -1.23
C LEU A 152 7.16 6.43 -2.39
N VAL A 153 6.84 6.91 -3.60
CA VAL A 153 7.75 6.83 -4.76
C VAL A 153 9.04 7.59 -4.48
N PHE A 154 8.95 8.79 -3.91
CA PHE A 154 10.12 9.60 -3.59
C PHE A 154 11.00 8.92 -2.54
N LEU A 155 10.39 8.39 -1.47
CA LEU A 155 11.09 7.64 -0.43
C LEU A 155 11.71 6.34 -0.96
N ALA A 156 10.97 5.59 -1.79
CA ALA A 156 11.46 4.37 -2.40
C ALA A 156 12.65 4.66 -3.33
N ALA A 157 12.55 5.68 -4.19
CA ALA A 157 13.62 6.07 -5.10
C ALA A 157 14.89 6.49 -4.37
N THR A 158 14.74 7.30 -3.31
CA THR A 158 15.88 7.73 -2.48
C THR A 158 16.53 6.53 -1.80
N LEU A 159 15.75 5.67 -1.12
CA LEU A 159 16.27 4.44 -0.50
C LEU A 159 17.00 3.54 -1.49
N CYS A 160 16.41 3.34 -2.67
CA CYS A 160 16.95 2.48 -3.70
C CYS A 160 18.26 3.00 -4.30
N SER A 161 18.34 4.31 -4.53
CA SER A 161 19.54 4.98 -5.06
C SER A 161 20.66 5.16 -4.02
N LEU A 162 20.33 5.14 -2.72
CA LEU A 162 21.30 5.36 -1.66
C LEU A 162 22.30 4.20 -1.60
N LEU A 163 21.80 2.97 -1.78
CA LEU A 163 22.61 1.74 -1.80
C LEU A 163 23.74 1.79 -2.87
N PRO A 164 23.47 2.05 -4.16
CA PRO A 164 24.52 2.20 -5.16
C PRO A 164 25.41 3.43 -4.92
N ALA A 165 24.85 4.54 -4.46
CA ALA A 165 25.62 5.75 -4.15
C ALA A 165 26.70 5.51 -3.06
N LEU A 166 26.40 4.67 -2.07
CA LEU A 166 27.37 4.28 -1.04
C LEU A 166 28.49 3.38 -1.58
N THR A 167 28.17 2.45 -2.50
CA THR A 167 29.20 1.68 -3.20
C THR A 167 30.11 2.54 -4.08
N LEU A 168 29.57 3.55 -4.77
CA LEU A 168 30.36 4.50 -5.57
C LEU A 168 31.35 5.32 -4.74
N LYS A 169 30.95 5.72 -3.52
CA LYS A 169 31.85 6.43 -2.59
C LYS A 169 33.01 5.56 -2.08
N ARG A 170 32.82 4.24 -1.99
CA ARG A 170 33.85 3.28 -1.53
C ARG A 170 34.80 2.81 -2.63
N LEU A 171 34.62 3.24 -3.88
CA LEU A 171 35.58 2.97 -4.95
C LEU A 171 36.81 3.88 -4.79
N THR A 172 37.74 3.43 -3.96
CA THR A 172 39.10 3.96 -3.90
C THR A 172 39.82 3.55 -5.17
N ILE A 173 40.28 4.54 -5.95
CA ILE A 173 40.98 4.38 -7.24
C ILE A 173 42.23 3.47 -7.12
N SER A 174 42.77 3.30 -5.91
CA SER A 174 43.98 2.51 -5.66
C SER A 174 43.81 1.00 -5.79
N THR A 175 42.58 0.45 -5.74
CA THR A 175 42.37 -1.01 -5.85
C THR A 175 42.03 -1.49 -7.25
N THR A 176 41.66 -0.60 -8.18
CA THR A 176 41.30 -0.94 -9.56
C THR A 176 42.47 -0.79 -10.56
N LEU A 177 43.58 -0.15 -10.19
CA LEU A 177 44.75 0.05 -11.07
C LEU A 177 46.01 -0.76 -10.72
N GLY A 178 45.93 -1.68 -9.75
CA GLY A 178 47.01 -2.64 -9.50
C GLY A 178 47.66 -2.47 -8.12
N ALA A 179 47.39 -3.42 -7.24
CA ALA A 179 48.24 -3.74 -6.10
C ALA A 179 48.19 -5.26 -5.90
N LYS A 180 48.75 -5.98 -6.88
CA LYS A 180 49.49 -7.21 -6.62
C LYS A 180 50.94 -6.90 -7.00
N ALA A 181 51.70 -6.42 -6.02
CA ALA A 181 53.12 -6.65 -5.96
C ALA A 181 53.35 -8.02 -5.31
#